data_AF-A0A418V995-F1
#
_entry.id   AF-A0A418V995-F1
#
_cell.length_a   1.000
_cell.length_b   1.000
_cell.length_c   1.000
_cell.angle_alpha   90.00
_cell.angle_beta   90.00
_cell.angle_gamma   90.00
#
_symmetry.space_group_name_H-M   'P 1'
#
loop_
_entity.id
_entity.type
_entity.pdbx_description
1 polymer ?
#
loop_
_entity_poly.entity_id
_entity_poly.type
_entity_poly.pdbx_seq_one_letter_code
_entity_poly.pdbx_strand_id
1 'polypeptide(L)' 'MKILSRILVLLGIIVVIASAILLGKDVIDINQLHAVANANRSSSFPSPLNNVLITYALSVVGAFLTGLGLSMPKR' A
#
# COMPACT_ATOMS: atom_id res chain seq x y z
N MET A 1 24.58 7.63 -13.54
CA MET A 1 23.44 6.95 -12.85
C MET A 1 22.12 7.76 -12.86
N LYS A 2 22.11 8.97 -13.43
CA LYS A 2 21.01 9.95 -13.34
C LYS A 2 19.64 9.46 -13.84
N ILE A 3 19.60 8.72 -14.96
CA ILE A 3 18.34 8.25 -15.56
C ILE A 3 17.71 7.16 -14.68
N LEU A 4 18.50 6.17 -14.26
CA LEU A 4 18.03 5.10 -13.38
C LEU A 4 17.49 5.64 -12.04
N SER A 5 18.21 6.59 -11.41
CA SER A 5 17.74 7.27 -10.20
C SER A 5 16.36 7.90 -10.39
N ARG A 6 16.14 8.64 -11.49
CA ARG A 6 14.84 9.25 -11.80
C ARG A 6 13.73 8.22 -12.01
N ILE A 7 14.02 7.14 -12.73
CA ILE A 7 13.06 6.05 -12.97
C ILE A 7 12.64 5.42 -11.65
N LEU A 8 13.59 5.09 -10.77
CA LEU A 8 13.31 4.49 -9.46
C LEU A 8 12.48 5.41 -8.57
N VAL A 9 12.80 6.71 -8.53
CA VAL A 9 12.00 7.69 -7.78
C VAL A 9 10.59 7.79 -8.33
N LEU A 10 10.41 7.88 -9.66
CA LEU A 10 9.09 7.97 -10.27
C LEU A 10 8.25 6.72 -9.99
N LEU A 11 8.81 5.53 -10.19
CA LEU A 11 8.13 4.27 -9.90
C LEU A 11 7.80 4.14 -8.41
N GLY A 12 8.75 4.47 -7.54
CA GLY A 12 8.53 4.45 -6.09
C GLY A 12 7.39 5.36 -5.67
N ILE A 13 7.35 6.61 -6.15
CA ILE A 13 6.27 7.56 -5.85
C ILE A 13 4.92 7.05 -6.34
N ILE A 14 4.84 6.50 -7.55
CA ILE A 14 3.59 5.94 -8.09
C ILE A 14 3.08 4.82 -7.19
N VAL A 15 3.95 3.91 -6.76
CA VAL A 15 3.58 2.79 -5.88
C VAL A 15 3.17 3.28 -4.49
N VAL A 16 3.86 4.30 -3.94
CA VAL A 16 3.46 4.95 -2.68
C VAL A 16 2.07 5.56 -2.78
N ILE A 17 1.77 6.29 -3.86
CA ILE A 17 0.44 6.88 -4.07
C ILE A 17 -0.63 5.77 -4.18
N ALA A 18 -0.36 4.72 -4.96
CA ALA A 18 -1.29 3.59 -5.11
C ALA A 18 -1.57 2.90 -3.76
N SER A 19 -0.53 2.63 -2.97
CA SER A 19 -0.68 2.05 -1.63
C SER A 19 -1.44 2.97 -0.66
N ALA A 20 -1.27 4.30 -0.74
CA ALA A 20 -2.03 5.24 0.08
C ALA A 20 -3.54 5.21 -0.24
N ILE A 21 -3.90 5.07 -1.52
CA ILE A 21 -5.29 4.91 -1.95
C ILE A 21 -5.86 3.58 -1.41
N LEU A 22 -5.12 2.49 -1.55
CA LEU A 22 -5.52 1.18 -1.04
C LEU A 22 -5.67 1.16 0.48
N LEU A 23 -4.80 1.87 1.21
CA LEU A 23 -4.92 2.02 2.67
C LEU A 23 -6.25 2.67 3.06
N GLY A 24 -6.69 3.71 2.33
CA GLY A 24 -8.00 4.32 2.54
C GLY A 24 -9.14 3.32 2.34
N LYS A 25 -9.04 2.47 1.32
CA LYS A 25 -10.01 1.38 1.09
C LYS A 25 -9.99 0.34 2.20
N ASP A 26 -8.81 -0.11 2.63
CA ASP A 26 -8.68 -1.12 3.70
C ASP A 26 -9.30 -0.65 5.01
N VAL A 27 -9.17 0.65 5.34
CA VAL A 27 -9.84 1.24 6.52
C VAL A 27 -11.37 1.13 6.39
N ILE A 28 -11.93 1.39 5.21
CA ILE A 28 -13.37 1.28 4.97
C ILE A 28 -13.81 -0.19 5.12
N ASP A 29 -13.10 -1.11 4.47
CA ASP A 29 -13.44 -2.54 4.48
C ASP A 29 -13.40 -3.13 5.90
N ILE A 30 -12.39 -2.77 6.69
CA ILE A 30 -12.26 -3.22 8.09
C ILE A 30 -13.40 -2.66 8.96
N ASN A 31 -13.72 -1.37 8.80
CA ASN A 31 -14.81 -0.76 9.56
C ASN A 31 -16.17 -1.37 9.20
N GLN A 32 -16.40 -1.68 7.93
CA GLN A 32 -17.59 -2.39 7.48
C GLN A 32 -17.65 -3.81 8.07
N LEU A 33 -16.53 -4.55 8.06
CA LEU A 33 -16.46 -5.87 8.68
C LEU A 33 -16.80 -5.80 10.17
N HIS A 34 -16.30 -4.82 10.91
CA HIS A 34 -16.65 -4.62 12.33
C HIS A 34 -18.13 -4.31 12.53
N ALA A 35 -18.72 -3.43 11.70
CA ALA A 35 -20.13 -3.10 11.78
C ALA A 35 -21.01 -4.34 11.56
N VAL A 36 -20.67 -5.15 10.56
CA VAL A 36 -21.42 -6.34 10.19
C VAL A 36 -21.21 -7.48 11.20
N ALA A 37 -20.00 -7.68 11.71
CA ALA A 37 -19.72 -8.66 12.76
C ALA A 37 -20.47 -8.35 14.07
N ASN A 38 -20.65 -7.06 14.39
CA ASN A 38 -21.45 -6.63 15.53
C ASN A 38 -22.95 -6.85 15.32
N ALA A 39 -23.45 -6.65 14.09
CA ALA A 39 -24.86 -6.85 13.76
C ALA A 39 -25.23 -8.34 13.61
N ASN A 40 -24.33 -9.17 13.08
CA ASN A 40 -24.58 -10.57 12.72
C ASN A 40 -23.47 -11.48 13.25
N ARG A 41 -23.40 -11.64 14.59
CA ARG A 41 -22.32 -12.33 15.30
C ARG A 41 -22.08 -13.81 14.91
N SER A 42 -23.06 -14.47 14.28
CA SER A 42 -22.99 -15.89 13.91
C SER A 42 -22.72 -16.12 12.42
N SER A 43 -22.42 -15.07 11.67
CA SER A 43 -22.22 -15.13 10.21
C SER A 43 -20.75 -14.95 9.85
N SER A 44 -20.28 -15.68 8.83
CA SER A 44 -18.94 -15.52 8.28
C SER A 44 -18.93 -14.44 7.21
N PHE A 45 -17.89 -13.59 7.22
CA PHE A 45 -17.73 -12.49 6.27
C PHE A 45 -16.35 -12.56 5.62
N PRO A 46 -16.22 -12.15 4.34
CA PRO A 46 -14.93 -12.11 3.67
C PRO A 46 -13.92 -11.26 4.46
N SER A 47 -12.74 -11.82 4.69
CA SER A 47 -11.66 -11.11 5.36
C SER A 47 -10.92 -10.18 4.38
N PRO A 48 -10.70 -8.89 4.73
CA PRO A 48 -9.88 -7.99 3.92
C PRO A 48 -8.38 -8.23 4.10
N LEU A 49 -7.95 -9.24 4.89
CA LEU A 49 -6.55 -9.46 5.25
C LEU A 49 -5.60 -9.49 4.04
N ASN A 50 -5.96 -10.18 2.96
CA ASN A 50 -5.11 -10.26 1.78
C ASN A 50 -4.87 -8.88 1.14
N ASN A 51 -5.90 -8.02 1.11
CA ASN A 51 -5.77 -6.67 0.60
C ASN A 51 -4.85 -5.84 1.50
N VAL A 52 -5.03 -5.93 2.83
CA VAL A 52 -4.16 -5.27 3.80
C VAL A 52 -2.69 -5.68 3.63
N LEU A 53 -2.42 -6.97 3.41
CA LEU A 53 -1.07 -7.47 3.17
C LEU A 53 -0.50 -6.97 1.84
N ILE A 54 -1.31 -6.88 0.79
CA ILE A 54 -0.90 -6.29 -0.50
C ILE A 54 -0.58 -4.81 -0.32
N THR A 55 -1.42 -4.04 0.35
CA THR A 55 -1.21 -2.62 0.66
C THR A 55 0.09 -2.42 1.43
N TYR A 56 0.33 -3.24 2.46
CA TYR A 56 1.58 -3.23 3.22
C TYR A 56 2.79 -3.50 2.32
N ALA A 57 2.76 -4.58 1.53
CA ALA A 57 3.86 -4.93 0.65
C ALA A 57 4.17 -3.82 -0.36
N LEU A 58 3.13 -3.24 -0.98
CA LEU A 58 3.28 -2.12 -1.92
C LEU A 58 3.86 -0.88 -1.22
N SER A 59 3.42 -0.57 0.00
CA SER A 59 3.95 0.58 0.74
C SER A 59 5.45 0.45 1.02
N VAL A 60 5.90 -0.74 1.44
CA VAL A 60 7.31 -1.05 1.70
C VAL A 60 8.12 -0.97 0.41
N VAL A 61 7.64 -1.61 -0.66
CA VAL A 61 8.32 -1.60 -1.97
C VAL A 61 8.41 -0.18 -2.53
N GLY A 62 7.32 0.59 -2.49
CA GLY A 62 7.28 1.97 -2.96
C GLY A 62 8.23 2.88 -2.18
N ALA A 63 8.22 2.80 -0.85
CA ALA A 63 9.13 3.56 0.00
C ALA A 63 10.59 3.18 -0.25
N PHE A 64 10.88 1.88 -0.38
CA PHE A 64 12.22 1.38 -0.70
C PHE A 64 12.73 1.89 -2.05
N LEU A 65 11.93 1.77 -3.12
CA LEU A 65 12.29 2.24 -4.45
C LEU A 65 12.52 3.76 -4.49
N THR A 66 11.67 4.51 -3.78
CA THR A 66 11.82 5.97 -3.65
C THR A 66 13.12 6.31 -2.95
N GLY A 67 13.39 5.70 -1.79
CA GLY A 67 14.61 5.92 -1.02
C GLY A 67 15.87 5.54 -1.79
N LEU A 68 15.85 4.38 -2.45
CA LEU A 68 16.95 3.90 -3.30
C LEU A 68 17.22 4.89 -4.44
N GLY A 69 16.19 5.32 -5.15
CA GLY A 69 16.32 6.29 -6.25
C GLY A 69 16.89 7.62 -5.78
N LEU A 70 16.52 8.09 -4.58
CA LEU A 70 17.01 9.32 -3.98
C LEU A 70 18.47 9.23 -3.50
N SER A 71 18.92 8.06 -3.03
CA SER A 71 20.27 7.85 -2.51
C SER A 71 21.32 7.58 -3.59
N MET A 72 20.92 7.35 -4.84
CA MET A 72 21.86 7.07 -5.92
C MET A 72 22.71 8.30 -6.32
N PRO A 73 24.00 8.12 -6.68
CA PRO A 73 24.84 9.19 -7.21
C PRO A 73 24.24 9.81 -8.48
N LYS A 74 24.21 11.14 -8.56
CA LYS A 74 23.63 11.86 -9.71
C LYS A 74 24.66 12.29 -10.77
N ARG A 75 25.92 11.89 -10.56
CA ARG A 75 27.03 12.11 -11.50
C ARG A 75 26.88 11.21 -12.73
#